data_AF-A0A2N3CKZ8-F1
#
_entry.id   AF-A0A2N3CKZ8-F1
#
_cell.length_a   1.000
_cell.length_b   1.000
_cell.length_c   1.000
_cell.angle_alpha   90.00
_cell.angle_beta   90.00
_cell.angle_gamma   90.00
#
_symmetry.space_group_name_H-M   'P 1'
#
loop_
_entity.id
_entity.type
_entity.pdbx_description
1 polymer ?
#
loop_
_entity_poly.entity_id
_entity_poly.type
_entity_poly.pdbx_seq_one_letter_code
_entity_poly.pdbx_strand_id
1 'polypeptide(L)'
;TYRDEATAVWHANHFAIFMFGRNQRGGQSIGILTETFSGAGGARSFADGVDLGGEVPNPISRMANVETIEATFPVRYLFRRRAQDTGGPGEFRGGTGGEMAIVPHKAPDGGIHYVLSGKGARHPMSEGLAGGWPGAPNAYVWVHAGEGNQGPAPLSLDEIAGEQERVSWGVYPLMGRDALYVRWNGGGGYGDPLRRDPQAVARDLREGLVSLACAESIYGVVLAADGASVDNAATKARRAALRADRMGLEAAQ
;
A
#
# COMPACT_ATOMS: atom_id res chain seq x y z
N THR A 1 7.57 -27.09 16.26
CA THR A 1 7.02 -26.63 17.56
C THR A 1 6.47 -25.22 17.49
N TYR A 2 7.00 -24.29 16.66
CA TYR A 2 6.48 -22.91 16.53
C TYR A 2 5.56 -22.69 15.32
N ARG A 3 4.88 -23.73 14.83
CA ARG A 3 4.04 -23.63 13.63
C ARG A 3 2.86 -22.68 13.81
N ASP A 4 2.35 -22.51 15.03
CA ASP A 4 1.19 -21.65 15.28
C ASP A 4 1.60 -20.27 15.83
N GLU A 5 2.89 -19.95 15.77
CA GLU A 5 3.47 -18.71 16.31
C GLU A 5 4.35 -17.97 15.29
N ALA A 6 4.87 -18.68 14.28
CA ALA A 6 5.77 -18.07 13.31
C ALA A 6 5.02 -17.08 12.40
N THR A 7 5.52 -15.84 12.39
CA THR A 7 5.06 -14.74 11.54
C THR A 7 6.21 -14.25 10.67
N ALA A 8 5.90 -13.90 9.42
CA ALA A 8 6.77 -13.10 8.57
C ALA A 8 6.88 -11.67 9.15
N VAL A 9 7.77 -10.88 8.58
CA VAL A 9 8.05 -9.54 9.09
C VAL A 9 6.81 -8.65 8.94
N TRP A 10 6.38 -8.06 10.05
CA TRP A 10 5.30 -7.07 10.10
C TRP A 10 5.76 -5.75 9.47
N HIS A 11 4.90 -4.73 9.47
CA HIS A 11 5.23 -3.37 9.06
C HIS A 11 6.57 -2.92 9.66
N ALA A 12 7.64 -3.00 8.86
CA ALA A 12 9.02 -2.91 9.33
C ALA A 12 9.65 -1.54 9.05
N ASN A 13 8.81 -0.57 8.70
CA ASN A 13 9.18 0.82 8.69
C ASN A 13 8.14 1.61 9.46
N HIS A 14 8.55 2.79 9.91
CA HIS A 14 7.65 3.82 10.38
C HIS A 14 7.96 5.03 9.50
N PHE A 15 6.93 5.70 9.02
CA PHE A 15 7.09 6.96 8.29
C PHE A 15 6.39 8.06 9.06
N ALA A 16 7.13 9.12 9.34
CA ALA A 16 6.64 10.32 9.98
C ALA A 16 6.51 11.40 8.90
N ILE A 17 5.28 11.88 8.70
CA ILE A 17 5.01 13.06 7.90
C ILE A 17 4.54 14.15 8.84
N PHE A 18 5.42 15.11 9.12
CA PHE A 18 5.08 16.26 9.96
C PHE A 18 4.58 17.38 9.07
N MET A 19 3.38 17.88 9.34
CA MET A 19 2.82 19.04 8.66
C MET A 19 2.97 20.27 9.55
N PHE A 20 3.36 21.39 8.96
CA PHE A 20 3.52 22.65 9.67
C PHE A 20 3.20 23.87 8.81
N GLY A 21 2.63 24.88 9.44
CA GLY A 21 2.25 26.14 8.81
C GLY A 21 1.06 26.79 9.49
N ARG A 22 0.51 27.84 8.87
CA ARG A 22 -0.69 28.50 9.35
C ARG A 22 -1.93 27.74 8.92
N ASN A 23 -2.81 27.43 9.87
CA ASN A 23 -4.06 26.74 9.59
C ASN A 23 -5.17 27.68 9.07
N GLN A 24 -6.29 27.10 8.66
CA GLN A 24 -7.48 27.79 8.15
C GLN A 24 -8.17 28.72 9.17
N ARG A 25 -7.74 28.72 10.45
CA ARG A 25 -8.22 29.62 11.51
C ARG A 25 -7.21 30.74 11.82
N GLY A 26 -6.11 30.83 11.06
CA GLY A 26 -5.08 31.85 11.21
C GLY A 26 -4.02 31.55 12.29
N GLY A 27 -4.15 30.44 13.03
CA GLY A 27 -3.18 30.01 14.03
C GLY A 27 -2.03 29.20 13.43
N GLN A 28 -0.88 29.17 14.11
CA GLN A 28 0.19 28.23 13.74
C GLN A 28 -0.20 26.80 14.15
N SER A 29 0.14 25.83 13.31
CA SER A 29 -0.12 24.42 13.56
C SER A 29 1.09 23.59 13.17
N ILE A 30 1.41 22.60 14.02
CA ILE A 30 2.41 21.58 13.77
C ILE A 30 1.86 20.25 14.29
N GLY A 31 2.05 19.18 13.53
CA GLY A 31 1.68 17.84 13.98
C GLY A 31 2.03 16.79 12.96
N ILE A 32 1.75 15.54 13.32
CA ILE A 32 2.14 14.37 12.55
C ILE A 32 0.92 13.68 11.96
N LEU A 33 1.06 13.25 10.70
CA LEU A 33 0.15 12.31 10.07
C LEU A 33 0.28 10.92 10.71
N THR A 34 -0.84 10.31 11.04
CA THR A 34 -0.90 9.06 11.83
C THR A 34 -1.19 7.83 10.96
N GLU A 35 -1.10 7.96 9.64
CA GLU A 35 -1.32 6.89 8.68
C GLU A 35 -0.39 5.70 8.89
N THR A 36 0.85 5.94 9.31
CA THR A 36 1.80 4.87 9.63
C THR A 36 1.32 3.97 10.77
N PHE A 37 0.42 4.43 11.65
CA PHE A 37 -0.20 3.62 12.71
C PHE A 37 -1.21 2.61 12.17
N SER A 38 -1.51 2.68 10.88
CA SER A 38 -2.25 1.65 10.15
C SER A 38 -1.32 0.79 9.29
N GLY A 39 -0.16 0.43 9.85
CA GLY A 39 0.73 -0.54 9.26
C GLY A 39 0.05 -1.90 9.02
N ALA A 40 0.77 -2.83 8.42
CA ALA A 40 0.26 -4.14 8.07
C ALA A 40 0.94 -5.28 8.84
N GLY A 41 0.16 -6.28 9.23
CA GLY A 41 0.68 -7.49 9.87
C GLY A 41 1.34 -8.43 8.86
N GLY A 42 2.43 -9.07 9.25
CA GLY A 42 3.08 -10.12 8.45
C GLY A 42 2.21 -11.37 8.38
N ALA A 43 2.35 -12.15 7.31
CA ALA A 43 1.69 -13.44 7.16
C ALA A 43 2.14 -14.41 8.26
N ARG A 44 1.20 -15.17 8.79
CA ARG A 44 1.47 -16.23 9.75
C ARG A 44 1.61 -17.54 9.00
N SER A 45 2.36 -18.47 9.56
CA SER A 45 2.56 -19.81 9.01
C SER A 45 1.28 -20.68 8.94
N PHE A 46 0.15 -20.13 9.39
CA PHE A 46 -1.18 -20.75 9.40
C PHE A 46 -2.31 -19.81 8.93
N ALA A 47 -2.04 -18.53 8.64
CA ALA A 47 -3.07 -17.55 8.29
C ALA A 47 -2.47 -16.30 7.62
N ASP A 48 -3.27 -15.60 6.84
CA ASP A 48 -2.88 -14.31 6.26
C ASP A 48 -2.53 -13.26 7.34
N GLY A 49 -1.75 -12.27 6.95
CA GLY A 49 -1.43 -11.12 7.77
C GLY A 49 -2.64 -10.21 7.98
N VAL A 50 -2.55 -9.32 8.96
CA VAL A 50 -3.65 -8.40 9.28
C VAL A 50 -3.54 -7.16 8.40
N ASP A 51 -4.49 -6.96 7.51
CA ASP A 51 -4.60 -5.75 6.67
C ASP A 51 -4.82 -4.52 7.56
N LEU A 52 -4.02 -3.46 7.38
CA LEU A 52 -4.05 -2.26 8.24
C LEU A 52 -4.04 -2.59 9.75
N GLY A 53 -3.33 -3.66 10.13
CA GLY A 53 -3.27 -4.23 11.48
C GLY A 53 -2.41 -3.50 12.52
N GLY A 54 -1.80 -2.37 12.17
CA GLY A 54 -0.98 -1.57 13.09
C GLY A 54 0.53 -1.76 12.91
N GLU A 55 1.30 -1.09 13.75
CA GLU A 55 2.76 -1.14 13.74
C GLU A 55 3.32 -1.95 14.92
N VAL A 56 4.50 -2.58 14.74
CA VAL A 56 5.14 -3.42 15.77
C VAL A 56 5.37 -2.69 17.10
N PRO A 57 5.83 -1.42 17.13
CA PRO A 57 6.01 -0.69 18.39
C PRO A 57 4.69 -0.41 19.12
N ASN A 58 3.56 -0.39 18.40
CA ASN A 58 2.25 -0.05 18.96
C ASN A 58 1.11 -0.77 18.22
N PRO A 59 0.83 -2.05 18.54
CA PRO A 59 -0.13 -2.88 17.81
C PRO A 59 -1.60 -2.49 18.05
N ILE A 60 -1.88 -1.66 19.05
CA ILE A 60 -3.22 -1.15 19.36
C ILE A 60 -3.46 0.26 18.80
N SER A 61 -2.44 0.85 18.16
CA SER A 61 -2.55 2.20 17.60
C SER A 61 -3.61 2.25 16.50
N ARG A 62 -4.20 3.44 16.37
CA ARG A 62 -5.21 3.72 15.35
C ARG A 62 -4.81 4.97 14.61
N MET A 63 -5.04 4.93 13.32
CA MET A 63 -4.94 6.10 12.46
C MET A 63 -6.06 7.12 12.83
N ALA A 64 -5.78 8.42 12.78
CA ALA A 64 -6.77 9.46 13.08
C ALA A 64 -7.87 9.52 12.01
N ASN A 65 -9.07 10.01 12.37
CA ASN A 65 -10.12 10.30 11.40
C ASN A 65 -9.67 11.42 10.44
N VAL A 66 -10.03 11.30 9.17
CA VAL A 66 -9.68 12.32 8.15
C VAL A 66 -10.22 13.71 8.53
N GLU A 67 -11.43 13.77 9.09
CA GLU A 67 -12.05 15.01 9.56
C GLU A 67 -11.25 15.70 10.67
N THR A 68 -10.60 14.93 11.54
CA THR A 68 -9.74 15.49 12.60
C THR A 68 -8.51 16.16 12.01
N ILE A 69 -7.91 15.55 10.98
CA ILE A 69 -6.75 16.11 10.28
C ILE A 69 -7.17 17.34 9.47
N GLU A 70 -8.26 17.27 8.69
CA GLU A 70 -8.77 18.42 7.92
C GLU A 70 -9.27 19.57 8.81
N ALA A 71 -9.69 19.30 10.04
CA ALA A 71 -10.05 20.34 11.01
C ALA A 71 -8.82 21.04 11.63
N THR A 72 -7.66 20.37 11.63
CA THR A 72 -6.42 20.85 12.27
C THR A 72 -5.49 21.51 11.26
N PHE A 73 -5.41 20.96 10.05
CA PHE A 73 -4.54 21.43 8.98
C PHE A 73 -5.37 21.88 7.78
N PRO A 74 -4.90 22.87 7.01
CA PRO A 74 -5.61 23.36 5.83
C PRO A 74 -5.33 22.46 4.62
N VAL A 75 -5.69 21.19 4.76
CA VAL A 75 -5.57 20.16 3.73
C VAL A 75 -6.91 19.47 3.53
N ARG A 76 -7.04 18.75 2.42
CA ARG A 76 -8.16 17.87 2.13
C ARG A 76 -7.64 16.52 1.63
N TYR A 77 -8.23 15.44 2.12
CA TYR A 77 -8.04 14.12 1.55
C TYR A 77 -8.84 14.00 0.26
N LEU A 78 -8.17 13.58 -0.81
CA LEU A 78 -8.83 13.16 -2.05
C LEU A 78 -9.36 11.74 -1.89
N PHE A 79 -8.54 10.87 -1.32
CA PHE A 79 -8.92 9.52 -0.93
C PHE A 79 -8.02 9.02 0.19
N ARG A 80 -8.50 8.00 0.89
CA ARG A 80 -7.74 7.18 1.83
C ARG A 80 -8.35 5.79 1.87
N ARG A 81 -7.56 4.76 1.57
CA ARG A 81 -8.06 3.38 1.43
C ARG A 81 -6.95 2.35 1.61
N ARG A 82 -7.33 1.06 1.63
CA ARG A 82 -6.38 -0.05 1.48
C ARG A 82 -5.71 0.03 0.11
N ALA A 83 -4.42 -0.30 0.05
CA ALA A 83 -3.65 -0.28 -1.18
C ALA A 83 -3.51 -1.71 -1.73
N GLN A 84 -4.04 -1.93 -2.94
CA GLN A 84 -3.96 -3.19 -3.66
C GLN A 84 -2.49 -3.60 -3.90
N ASP A 85 -2.22 -4.91 -3.92
CA ASP A 85 -0.90 -5.50 -4.19
C ASP A 85 0.23 -5.06 -3.25
N THR A 86 -0.10 -4.54 -2.07
CA THR A 86 0.92 -4.14 -1.09
C THR A 86 1.34 -5.26 -0.14
N GLY A 87 0.46 -6.22 0.12
CA GLY A 87 0.73 -7.38 0.96
C GLY A 87 1.70 -8.35 0.28
N GLY A 88 2.74 -8.78 1.00
CA GLY A 88 3.74 -9.69 0.49
C GLY A 88 3.13 -11.02 0.03
N PRO A 89 3.32 -11.42 -1.24
CA PRO A 89 2.77 -12.68 -1.73
C PRO A 89 3.29 -13.90 -0.99
N GLY A 90 2.43 -14.88 -0.76
CA GLY A 90 2.81 -16.18 -0.19
C GLY A 90 1.67 -17.19 -0.23
N GLU A 91 1.91 -18.41 0.26
CA GLU A 91 0.84 -19.35 0.60
C GLU A 91 -0.17 -18.65 1.54
N PHE A 92 0.37 -17.95 2.54
CA PHE A 92 -0.36 -16.94 3.30
C PHE A 92 0.17 -15.54 2.91
N ARG A 93 -0.75 -14.64 2.60
CA ARG A 93 -0.47 -13.28 2.13
C ARG A 93 -0.15 -12.39 3.32
N GLY A 94 0.84 -11.51 3.21
CA GLY A 94 1.06 -10.45 4.19
C GLY A 94 -0.08 -9.43 4.15
N GLY A 95 -0.39 -8.77 5.27
CA GLY A 95 -1.43 -7.75 5.31
C GLY A 95 -1.14 -6.61 4.32
N THR A 96 -2.19 -6.00 3.75
CA THR A 96 -2.07 -4.83 2.89
C THR A 96 -1.82 -3.59 3.73
N GLY A 97 -0.95 -2.72 3.22
CA GLY A 97 -0.88 -1.33 3.65
C GLY A 97 -2.05 -0.52 3.08
N GLY A 98 -1.89 0.80 3.12
CA GLY A 98 -2.88 1.73 2.59
C GLY A 98 -2.24 2.82 1.76
N GLU A 99 -3.12 3.62 1.18
CA GLU A 99 -2.75 4.79 0.41
C GLU A 99 -3.66 5.97 0.71
N MET A 100 -3.12 7.16 0.52
CA MET A 100 -3.84 8.42 0.59
C MET A 100 -3.28 9.42 -0.41
N ALA A 101 -4.09 10.40 -0.76
CA ALA A 101 -3.63 11.64 -1.36
C ALA A 101 -4.26 12.84 -0.65
N ILE A 102 -3.45 13.86 -0.36
CA ILE A 102 -3.91 15.11 0.24
C ILE A 102 -3.50 16.31 -0.63
N VAL A 103 -4.32 17.36 -0.60
CA VAL A 103 -4.09 18.63 -1.30
C VAL A 103 -4.28 19.81 -0.34
N PRO A 104 -3.68 20.98 -0.59
CA PRO A 104 -4.02 22.19 0.12
C PRO A 104 -5.52 22.51 0.02
N HIS A 105 -6.12 22.95 1.13
CA HIS A 105 -7.50 23.39 1.15
C HIS A 105 -7.74 24.48 2.19
N LYS A 106 -8.22 25.66 1.76
CA LYS A 106 -8.44 26.84 2.61
C LYS A 106 -7.18 27.24 3.39
N ALA A 107 -6.00 27.06 2.78
CA ALA A 107 -4.74 27.48 3.36
C ALA A 107 -4.55 29.00 3.14
N PRO A 108 -4.42 29.81 4.21
CA PRO A 108 -4.31 31.27 4.08
C PRO A 108 -3.04 31.69 3.37
N ASP A 109 -1.97 30.91 3.49
CA ASP A 109 -0.67 31.16 2.85
C ASP A 109 -0.52 30.39 1.52
N GLY A 110 -1.63 29.89 0.95
CA GLY A 110 -1.63 29.10 -0.28
C GLY A 110 -1.24 27.63 -0.10
N GLY A 111 -0.79 27.21 1.08
CA GLY A 111 -0.45 25.82 1.39
C GLY A 111 0.20 25.65 2.76
N ILE A 112 0.86 24.52 2.96
CA ILE A 112 1.65 24.20 4.15
C ILE A 112 2.94 23.48 3.74
N HIS A 113 3.88 23.33 4.68
CA HIS A 113 5.06 22.50 4.46
C HIS A 113 4.90 21.16 5.16
N TYR A 114 5.59 20.15 4.63
CA TYR A 114 5.71 18.87 5.30
C TYR A 114 7.15 18.38 5.36
N VAL A 115 7.51 17.76 6.48
CA VAL A 115 8.74 16.98 6.62
C VAL A 115 8.39 15.53 6.36
N LEU A 116 9.01 14.93 5.36
CA LEU A 116 8.91 13.52 5.09
C LEU A 116 10.12 12.81 5.70
N SER A 117 9.86 11.92 6.65
CA SER A 117 10.88 11.07 7.26
C SER A 117 10.41 9.62 7.28
N GLY A 118 10.90 8.80 6.35
CA GLY A 118 10.52 7.39 6.29
C GLY A 118 11.56 6.56 5.55
N LYS A 119 11.63 5.27 5.91
CA LYS A 119 12.47 4.28 5.23
C LYS A 119 11.62 3.45 4.26
N GLY A 120 12.26 2.59 3.48
CA GLY A 120 11.56 1.59 2.68
C GLY A 120 10.96 2.09 1.36
N ALA A 121 11.41 3.23 0.83
CA ALA A 121 10.92 3.77 -0.45
C ALA A 121 11.58 3.14 -1.70
N ARG A 122 12.80 2.61 -1.54
CA ARG A 122 13.59 1.95 -2.61
C ARG A 122 13.60 0.43 -2.46
N HIS A 123 13.80 -0.06 -1.24
CA HIS A 123 13.84 -1.47 -0.90
C HIS A 123 12.70 -1.80 0.05
N PRO A 124 12.03 -2.94 -0.11
CA PRO A 124 11.04 -3.37 0.86
C PRO A 124 11.71 -3.63 2.20
N MET A 125 10.96 -3.43 3.29
CA MET A 125 11.47 -3.63 4.65
C MET A 125 10.80 -4.83 5.34
N SER A 126 9.67 -5.30 4.80
CA SER A 126 8.88 -6.38 5.38
C SER A 126 9.16 -7.67 4.61
N GLU A 127 10.29 -8.29 4.94
CA GLU A 127 10.75 -9.56 4.35
C GLU A 127 9.72 -10.68 4.53
N GLY A 128 9.60 -11.50 3.48
CA GLY A 128 8.81 -12.72 3.54
C GLY A 128 9.54 -13.84 4.28
N LEU A 129 8.83 -14.93 4.55
CA LEU A 129 9.36 -16.09 5.27
C LEU A 129 9.08 -17.38 4.52
N ALA A 130 10.02 -18.33 4.55
CA ALA A 130 9.86 -19.68 4.00
C ALA A 130 9.40 -19.73 2.53
N GLY A 131 9.89 -18.81 1.69
CA GLY A 131 9.52 -18.68 0.27
C GLY A 131 8.44 -17.64 -0.01
N GLY A 132 7.89 -17.03 1.03
CA GLY A 132 7.06 -15.84 0.90
C GLY A 132 7.87 -14.63 0.44
N TRP A 133 7.21 -13.72 -0.25
CA TRP A 133 7.81 -12.52 -0.84
C TRP A 133 7.67 -11.33 0.11
N PRO A 134 8.54 -10.32 -0.02
CA PRO A 134 8.42 -9.12 0.77
C PRO A 134 7.15 -8.33 0.41
N GLY A 135 6.65 -7.56 1.38
CA GLY A 135 5.60 -6.56 1.13
C GLY A 135 6.10 -5.41 0.24
N ALA A 136 5.18 -4.69 -0.40
CA ALA A 136 5.53 -3.57 -1.29
C ALA A 136 6.27 -2.46 -0.52
N PRO A 137 7.20 -1.72 -1.18
CA PRO A 137 7.85 -0.57 -0.57
C PRO A 137 6.87 0.60 -0.39
N ASN A 138 7.24 1.54 0.48
CA ASN A 138 6.56 2.83 0.58
C ASN A 138 6.71 3.59 -0.74
N ALA A 139 5.72 4.41 -1.07
CA ALA A 139 5.81 5.37 -2.15
C ALA A 139 5.37 6.73 -1.64
N TYR A 140 6.22 7.72 -1.86
CA TYR A 140 5.91 9.12 -1.62
C TYR A 140 6.02 9.82 -2.97
N VAL A 141 4.93 10.41 -3.41
CA VAL A 141 4.87 11.10 -4.70
C VAL A 141 4.36 12.50 -4.44
N TRP A 142 5.17 13.48 -4.77
CA TRP A 142 4.76 14.87 -4.85
C TRP A 142 4.29 15.12 -6.27
N VAL A 143 3.03 15.51 -6.42
CA VAL A 143 2.44 15.85 -7.70
C VAL A 143 2.47 17.37 -7.83
N HIS A 144 3.28 17.87 -8.77
CA HIS A 144 3.36 19.27 -9.16
C HIS A 144 2.16 19.58 -10.05
N ALA A 145 1.14 20.20 -9.48
CA ALA A 145 -0.07 20.49 -10.23
C ALA A 145 0.17 21.69 -11.15
N GLY A 146 -0.01 21.49 -12.45
CA GLY A 146 0.04 22.58 -13.43
C GLY A 146 -1.17 23.52 -13.34
N GLU A 147 -1.14 24.56 -14.18
CA GLU A 147 -2.29 25.43 -14.41
C GLU A 147 -3.38 24.67 -15.21
N GLY A 148 -4.60 24.59 -14.70
CA GLY A 148 -5.71 23.91 -15.39
C GLY A 148 -6.92 23.64 -14.49
N ASN A 149 -8.11 23.41 -15.06
CA ASN A 149 -9.29 23.15 -14.25
C ASN A 149 -9.24 21.73 -13.63
N GLN A 150 -9.61 21.60 -12.37
CA GLN A 150 -9.70 20.27 -11.75
C GLN A 150 -11.00 19.64 -12.27
N GLY A 151 -10.88 18.48 -12.90
CA GLY A 151 -12.03 17.64 -13.23
C GLY A 151 -12.72 17.12 -11.97
N PRO A 152 -13.48 16.03 -12.05
CA PRO A 152 -13.98 15.35 -10.85
C PRO A 152 -12.82 15.00 -9.90
N ALA A 153 -13.11 14.88 -8.60
CA ALA A 153 -12.11 14.52 -7.60
C ALA A 153 -11.48 13.16 -7.96
N PRO A 154 -10.14 13.09 -8.13
CA PRO A 154 -9.48 11.88 -8.59
C PRO A 154 -9.58 10.78 -7.54
N LEU A 155 -9.75 9.54 -8.00
CA LEU A 155 -9.88 8.34 -7.17
C LEU A 155 -8.62 7.47 -7.18
N SER A 156 -7.58 7.87 -7.89
CA SER A 156 -6.30 7.18 -7.97
C SER A 156 -5.16 8.18 -8.20
N LEU A 157 -3.91 7.76 -7.96
CA LEU A 157 -2.74 8.58 -8.25
C LEU A 157 -2.65 8.95 -9.74
N ASP A 158 -2.96 8.02 -10.64
CA ASP A 158 -2.88 8.21 -12.09
C ASP A 158 -3.90 9.23 -12.62
N GLU A 159 -5.00 9.46 -11.89
CA GLU A 159 -6.00 10.49 -12.20
C GLU A 159 -5.61 11.89 -11.69
N ILE A 160 -4.59 12.01 -10.84
CA ILE A 160 -4.13 13.32 -10.35
C ILE A 160 -3.30 13.98 -11.45
N ALA A 161 -3.85 15.05 -12.02
CA ALA A 161 -3.17 15.82 -13.06
C ALA A 161 -1.96 16.58 -12.51
N GLY A 162 -0.82 16.44 -13.17
CA GLY A 162 0.42 17.10 -12.82
C GLY A 162 1.64 16.23 -13.10
N GLU A 163 2.83 16.80 -12.89
CA GLU A 163 4.07 16.02 -12.94
C GLU A 163 4.26 15.26 -11.63
N GLN A 164 4.46 13.95 -11.71
CA GLN A 164 4.66 13.10 -10.53
C GLN A 164 6.14 12.92 -10.22
N GLU A 165 6.60 13.51 -9.12
CA GLU A 165 7.96 13.38 -8.59
C GLU A 165 8.00 12.39 -7.42
N ARG A 166 8.85 11.36 -7.51
CA ARG A 166 9.12 10.48 -6.36
C ARG A 166 10.06 11.18 -5.39
N VAL A 167 9.56 11.45 -4.19
CA VAL A 167 10.32 12.14 -3.14
C VAL A 167 10.76 11.18 -2.02
N SER A 168 11.68 11.64 -1.18
CA SER A 168 12.23 10.84 -0.08
C SER A 168 12.43 11.70 1.18
N TRP A 169 13.49 11.45 1.96
CA TRP A 169 13.72 12.21 3.18
C TRP A 169 13.98 13.69 2.87
N GLY A 170 13.21 14.59 3.48
CA GLY A 170 13.36 16.03 3.24
C GLY A 170 12.21 16.88 3.74
N VAL A 171 12.30 18.17 3.45
CA VAL A 171 11.24 19.16 3.71
C VAL A 171 10.73 19.65 2.37
N TYR A 172 9.42 19.58 2.19
CA TYR A 172 8.77 19.88 0.92
C TYR A 172 7.60 20.84 1.15
N PRO A 173 7.36 21.76 0.20
CA PRO A 173 6.16 22.59 0.20
C PRO A 173 4.98 21.79 -0.41
N LEU A 174 3.80 21.89 0.18
CA LEU A 174 2.53 21.44 -0.39
C LEU A 174 1.68 22.68 -0.64
N MET A 175 1.79 23.22 -1.86
CA MET A 175 1.30 24.57 -2.18
C MET A 175 0.31 24.56 -3.34
N GLY A 176 -0.53 25.59 -3.38
CA GLY A 176 -1.48 25.81 -4.46
C GLY A 176 -2.39 24.61 -4.66
N ARG A 177 -2.13 23.84 -5.72
CA ARG A 177 -2.94 22.71 -6.14
C ARG A 177 -2.18 21.39 -6.14
N ASP A 178 -0.94 21.40 -5.65
CA ASP A 178 -0.12 20.21 -5.54
C ASP A 178 -0.80 19.14 -4.71
N ALA A 179 -0.41 17.89 -4.94
CA ALA A 179 -0.85 16.77 -4.13
C ALA A 179 0.34 16.05 -3.51
N LEU A 180 0.16 15.58 -2.28
CA LEU A 180 1.04 14.59 -1.67
C LEU A 180 0.31 13.25 -1.68
N TYR A 181 0.82 12.30 -2.45
CA TYR A 181 0.41 10.91 -2.39
C TYR A 181 1.37 10.09 -1.53
N VAL A 182 0.79 9.25 -0.68
CA VAL A 182 1.53 8.36 0.21
C VAL A 182 0.91 6.97 0.13
N ARG A 183 1.73 5.99 -0.19
CA ARG A 183 1.44 4.57 0.02
C ARG A 183 2.41 4.00 1.03
N TRP A 184 1.89 3.28 2.01
CA TRP A 184 2.72 2.58 2.98
C TRP A 184 2.74 1.07 2.74
N ASN A 185 3.84 0.45 3.18
CA ASN A 185 4.14 -0.95 2.91
C ASN A 185 3.13 -1.90 3.54
N GLY A 186 2.95 -3.02 2.86
CA GLY A 186 2.32 -4.20 3.45
C GLY A 186 3.30 -5.02 4.30
N GLY A 187 2.77 -6.09 4.89
CA GLY A 187 3.55 -7.09 5.63
C GLY A 187 4.18 -8.13 4.69
N GLY A 188 5.18 -8.86 5.16
CA GLY A 188 5.80 -9.95 4.41
C GLY A 188 4.87 -11.17 4.26
N GLY A 189 5.01 -11.90 3.15
CA GLY A 189 4.28 -13.14 2.89
C GLY A 189 4.92 -14.37 3.54
N TYR A 190 4.20 -15.48 3.59
CA TYR A 190 4.69 -16.76 4.09
C TYR A 190 4.46 -17.88 3.07
N GLY A 191 5.49 -18.67 2.78
CA GLY A 191 5.39 -19.81 1.86
C GLY A 191 5.36 -19.41 0.38
N ASP A 192 5.54 -20.37 -0.53
CA ASP A 192 5.49 -20.12 -1.98
C ASP A 192 4.08 -19.66 -2.42
N PRO A 193 3.93 -18.50 -3.10
CA PRO A 193 2.65 -18.03 -3.64
C PRO A 193 1.88 -19.07 -4.49
N LEU A 194 2.59 -19.97 -5.20
CA LEU A 194 1.93 -21.02 -6.00
C LEU A 194 1.25 -22.11 -5.17
N ARG A 195 1.44 -22.10 -3.84
CA ARG A 195 0.78 -23.00 -2.89
C ARG A 195 -0.49 -22.40 -2.28
N ARG A 196 -0.74 -21.10 -2.44
CA ARG A 196 -1.95 -20.44 -1.93
C ARG A 196 -3.20 -21.12 -2.48
N ASP A 197 -4.25 -21.23 -1.67
CA ASP A 197 -5.55 -21.70 -2.12
C ASP A 197 -6.10 -20.76 -3.23
N PRO A 198 -6.40 -21.25 -4.44
CA PRO A 198 -6.98 -20.44 -5.51
C PRO A 198 -8.26 -19.71 -5.09
N GLN A 199 -9.09 -20.30 -4.22
CA GLN A 199 -10.32 -19.65 -3.74
C GLN A 199 -10.02 -18.48 -2.81
N ALA A 200 -8.94 -18.56 -2.04
CA ALA A 200 -8.46 -17.43 -1.25
C ALA A 200 -7.99 -16.27 -2.14
N VAL A 201 -7.31 -16.56 -3.25
CA VAL A 201 -6.92 -15.54 -4.24
C VAL A 201 -8.15 -14.90 -4.92
N ALA A 202 -9.16 -15.70 -5.28
CA ALA A 202 -10.40 -15.16 -5.83
C ALA A 202 -11.14 -14.24 -4.84
N ARG A 203 -11.07 -14.53 -3.54
CA ARG A 203 -11.56 -13.63 -2.49
C ARG A 203 -10.73 -12.35 -2.42
N ASP A 204 -9.40 -12.45 -2.40
CA ASP A 204 -8.51 -11.29 -2.38
C ASP A 204 -8.77 -10.35 -3.58
N LEU A 205 -9.05 -10.91 -4.76
CA LEU A 205 -9.44 -10.16 -5.96
C LEU A 205 -10.75 -9.40 -5.79
N ARG A 206 -11.80 -10.06 -5.30
CA ARG A 206 -13.10 -9.41 -5.04
C ARG A 206 -13.02 -8.31 -3.99
N GLU A 207 -12.12 -8.46 -3.02
CA GLU A 207 -11.91 -7.48 -1.94
C GLU A 207 -10.94 -6.34 -2.33
N GLY A 208 -10.34 -6.40 -3.53
CA GLY A 208 -9.40 -5.41 -4.03
C GLY A 208 -8.02 -5.44 -3.34
N LEU A 209 -7.67 -6.56 -2.71
CA LEU A 209 -6.39 -6.75 -2.02
C LEU A 209 -5.28 -7.18 -3.00
N VAL A 210 -5.68 -7.95 -4.01
CA VAL A 210 -4.82 -8.45 -5.09
C VAL A 210 -5.41 -8.01 -6.43
N SER A 211 -4.58 -7.61 -7.38
CA SER A 211 -5.01 -7.31 -8.76
C SER A 211 -5.10 -8.57 -9.62
N LEU A 212 -5.85 -8.49 -10.72
CA LEU A 212 -5.93 -9.60 -11.69
C LEU A 212 -4.55 -9.98 -12.23
N ALA A 213 -3.70 -8.99 -12.51
CA ALA A 213 -2.33 -9.20 -12.96
C ALA A 213 -1.50 -9.96 -11.91
N CYS A 214 -1.62 -9.58 -10.63
CA CYS A 214 -0.94 -10.25 -9.52
C CYS A 214 -1.46 -11.69 -9.31
N ALA A 215 -2.78 -11.91 -9.37
CA ALA A 215 -3.39 -13.24 -9.28
C ALA A 215 -2.83 -14.20 -10.34
N GLU A 216 -2.72 -13.77 -11.59
CA GLU A 216 -2.25 -14.61 -12.68
C GLU A 216 -0.72 -14.78 -12.73
N SER A 217 0.04 -13.70 -12.52
CA SER A 217 1.50 -13.71 -12.66
C SER A 217 2.24 -14.24 -11.42
N ILE A 218 1.72 -13.99 -10.21
CA ILE A 218 2.39 -14.36 -8.96
C ILE A 218 1.78 -15.63 -8.37
N TYR A 219 0.46 -15.70 -8.25
CA TYR A 219 -0.23 -16.86 -7.65
C TYR A 219 -0.60 -17.95 -8.66
N GLY A 220 -0.51 -17.64 -9.96
CA GLY A 220 -0.88 -18.54 -11.05
C GLY A 220 -2.36 -18.89 -11.10
N VAL A 221 -3.23 -18.04 -10.56
CA VAL A 221 -4.68 -18.25 -10.49
C VAL A 221 -5.34 -17.54 -11.67
N VAL A 222 -6.17 -18.28 -12.40
CA VAL A 222 -6.91 -17.80 -13.57
C VAL A 222 -8.40 -17.86 -13.24
N LEU A 223 -9.12 -16.78 -13.54
CA LEU A 223 -10.58 -16.73 -13.40
C LEU A 223 -11.26 -17.35 -14.62
N ALA A 224 -12.43 -17.94 -14.41
CA ALA A 224 -13.28 -18.42 -15.49
C ALA A 224 -13.88 -17.23 -16.28
N ALA A 225 -14.56 -17.55 -17.39
CA ALA A 225 -15.19 -16.55 -18.26
C ALA A 225 -16.26 -15.69 -17.56
N ASP A 226 -16.77 -16.12 -16.41
CA ASP A 226 -17.68 -15.33 -15.58
C ASP A 226 -16.99 -14.19 -14.80
N GLY A 227 -15.65 -14.16 -14.81
CA GLY A 227 -14.85 -13.16 -14.12
C GLY A 227 -14.89 -13.24 -12.59
N ALA A 228 -15.42 -14.33 -12.02
CA ALA A 228 -15.65 -14.44 -10.58
C ALA A 228 -15.21 -15.79 -10.00
N SER A 229 -15.41 -16.89 -10.73
CA SER A 229 -15.03 -18.23 -10.29
C SER A 229 -13.61 -18.58 -10.76
N VAL A 230 -12.96 -19.50 -10.04
CA VAL A 230 -11.62 -19.99 -10.42
C VAL A 230 -11.75 -21.03 -11.51
N ASP A 231 -11.02 -20.86 -12.61
CA ASP A 231 -10.80 -21.93 -13.59
C ASP A 231 -9.69 -22.86 -13.05
N ASN A 232 -10.09 -24.01 -12.52
CA ASN A 232 -9.17 -24.99 -11.94
C ASN A 232 -8.20 -25.58 -12.97
N ALA A 233 -8.65 -25.78 -14.22
CA ALA A 233 -7.81 -26.37 -15.27
C ALA A 233 -6.77 -25.36 -15.74
N ALA A 234 -7.19 -24.13 -16.04
CA ALA A 234 -6.29 -23.05 -16.43
C ALA A 234 -5.33 -22.67 -15.29
N THR A 235 -5.80 -22.62 -14.04
CA THR A 235 -4.96 -22.39 -12.85
C THR A 235 -3.89 -23.47 -12.70
N LYS A 236 -4.24 -24.75 -12.89
CA LYS A 236 -3.27 -25.85 -12.84
C LYS A 236 -2.20 -25.71 -13.93
N ALA A 237 -2.62 -25.41 -15.16
CA ALA A 237 -1.71 -25.19 -16.27
C ALA A 237 -0.80 -23.98 -16.03
N ARG A 238 -1.35 -22.85 -15.57
CA ARG A 238 -0.60 -21.63 -15.28
C ARG A 238 0.45 -21.85 -14.18
N ARG A 239 0.08 -22.52 -13.09
CA ARG A 239 1.03 -22.88 -12.02
C ARG A 239 2.10 -23.86 -12.49
N ALA A 240 1.79 -24.77 -13.42
CA ALA A 240 2.79 -25.64 -14.01
C ALA A 240 3.80 -24.85 -14.87
N ALA A 241 3.31 -23.92 -15.70
CA ALA A 241 4.15 -23.03 -16.49
C ALA A 241 5.08 -22.16 -15.61
N LEU A 242 4.54 -21.51 -14.58
CA LEU A 242 5.34 -20.70 -13.64
C LEU A 242 6.42 -21.53 -12.91
N ARG A 243 6.17 -22.81 -12.63
CA ARG A 243 7.19 -23.70 -12.06
C ARG A 243 8.26 -24.07 -13.09
N ALA A 244 7.89 -24.32 -14.33
CA ALA A 244 8.84 -24.61 -15.41
C ALA A 244 9.79 -23.42 -15.64
N ASP A 245 9.23 -22.19 -15.71
CA ASP A 245 10.01 -20.95 -15.81
C ASP A 245 11.02 -20.81 -14.67
N ARG A 246 10.60 -21.07 -13.42
CA ARG A 246 11.49 -21.02 -12.24
C ARG A 246 12.64 -22.04 -12.30
N MET A 247 12.44 -23.17 -12.98
CA MET A 247 13.48 -24.18 -13.16
C MET A 247 14.42 -23.87 -14.33
N GLY A 248 14.17 -22.78 -15.08
CA GLY A 248 14.90 -22.48 -16.32
C GLY A 248 14.62 -23.47 -17.44
N LEU A 249 13.53 -24.26 -17.31
CA LEU A 249 13.03 -25.09 -18.38
C LEU A 249 12.17 -24.18 -19.25
N GLU A 250 12.80 -23.42 -20.16
CA GLU A 250 12.07 -22.89 -21.32
C GLU A 250 11.31 -24.08 -21.90
N ALA A 251 9.98 -23.93 -21.98
CA ALA A 251 9.07 -24.98 -22.43
C ALA A 251 9.60 -25.54 -23.76
N ALA A 252 10.24 -26.71 -23.69
CA ALA A 252 10.85 -27.38 -24.82
C ALA A 252 9.77 -27.59 -25.88
N GLN A 253 9.79 -26.72 -26.89
CA GLN A 253 9.10 -26.90 -28.17
C GLN A 253 9.97 -27.76 -29.08
#